data_AF-A0A814BFZ6-F1
#
_entry.id   AF-A0A814BFZ6-F1
#
_cell.length_a   1.000
_cell.length_b   1.000
_cell.length_c   1.000
_cell.angle_alpha   90.00
_cell.angle_beta   90.00
_cell.angle_gamma   90.00
#
_symmetry.space_group_name_H-M   'P 1'
#
loop_
_entity.id
_entity.type
_entity.pdbx_description
1 polymer ?
#
loop_
_entity_poly.entity_id
_entity_poly.type
_entity_poly.pdbx_seq_one_letter_code
_entity_poly.pdbx_strand_id
1 'polypeptide(L)'
;MYPHLQTASSYYEPVEKDMAGFEEFVRQYNINATFATKLRGLHGYEIVFICDDSGSMKAPIKPFSGSSRQQSTRWEELKKTVSIVVDLASTLDPDGVDLYFLNRKPLLHVHSSKELIPTFAIPPN
;
A
#
# COMPACT_ATOMS: atom_id res chain seq x y z
N MET A 1 -1.79 -9.18 57.74
CA MET A 1 -3.18 -9.49 57.35
C MET A 1 -3.29 -9.17 55.85
N TYR A 2 -3.51 -10.23 55.07
CA TYR A 2 -3.63 -10.39 53.61
C TYR A 2 -4.35 -9.28 52.79
N PRO A 3 -4.35 -9.31 51.43
CA PRO A 3 -3.42 -9.91 50.46
C PRO A 3 -3.13 -9.10 49.16
N HIS A 4 -2.08 -9.51 48.46
CA HIS A 4 -1.85 -9.62 47.00
C HIS A 4 -2.76 -8.90 45.97
N LEU A 5 -2.13 -8.11 45.09
CA LEU A 5 -2.38 -8.08 43.64
C LEU A 5 -1.00 -7.91 42.95
N GLN A 6 -0.28 -9.00 42.65
CA GLN A 6 -0.27 -9.69 41.35
C GLN A 6 0.08 -8.77 40.15
N THR A 7 1.37 -8.80 39.81
CA THR A 7 1.96 -8.76 38.45
C THR A 7 1.07 -8.25 37.32
N ALA A 8 1.30 -7.03 36.86
CA ALA A 8 0.96 -6.62 35.50
C ALA A 8 1.98 -7.25 34.52
N SER A 9 1.85 -8.56 34.33
CA SER A 9 2.57 -9.37 33.34
C SER A 9 1.54 -10.09 32.47
N SER A 10 0.79 -9.33 31.68
CA SER A 10 -0.05 -9.76 30.55
C SER A 10 -0.55 -8.45 29.95
N TYR A 11 -0.07 -7.95 28.81
CA TYR A 11 -0.54 -8.32 27.47
C TYR A 11 0.36 -7.62 26.42
N TYR A 12 1.66 -7.92 26.42
CA TYR A 12 2.45 -7.72 25.21
C TYR A 12 2.69 -9.10 24.62
N GLU A 13 1.76 -9.52 23.77
CA GLU A 13 2.09 -10.58 22.82
C GLU A 13 3.26 -10.09 21.95
N PRO A 14 4.29 -10.91 21.72
CA PRO A 14 5.34 -10.55 20.79
C PRO A 14 4.70 -10.52 19.41
N VAL A 15 4.51 -9.32 18.85
CA VAL A 15 4.15 -9.14 17.45
C VAL A 15 5.39 -9.42 16.60
N GLU A 16 5.88 -10.65 16.64
CA GLU A 16 6.70 -11.21 15.57
C GLU A 16 5.73 -11.87 14.57
N LYS A 17 4.82 -11.06 14.02
CA LYS A 17 4.12 -11.43 12.79
C LYS A 17 5.15 -11.37 11.67
N ASP A 18 5.08 -12.38 10.81
CA ASP A 18 6.02 -12.64 9.72
C ASP A 18 6.28 -11.38 8.87
N MET A 19 7.44 -10.74 9.10
CA MET A 19 7.91 -9.58 8.35
C MET A 19 8.63 -9.98 7.06
N ALA A 20 8.65 -11.27 6.69
CA ALA A 20 9.38 -11.74 5.50
C ALA A 20 8.91 -11.03 4.23
N GLY A 21 7.61 -10.76 4.11
CA GLY A 21 7.05 -9.99 2.99
C GLY A 21 7.63 -8.57 2.90
N PHE A 22 7.72 -7.88 4.04
CA PHE A 22 8.29 -6.54 4.12
C PHE A 22 9.80 -6.54 3.83
N GLU A 23 10.54 -7.51 4.37
CA GLU A 23 11.98 -7.65 4.14
C GLU A 23 12.30 -7.94 2.68
N GLU A 24 11.52 -8.82 2.05
CA GLU A 24 11.63 -9.12 0.62
C GLU A 24 11.30 -7.89 -0.23
N PHE A 25 10.26 -7.12 0.14
CA PHE A 25 9.94 -5.86 -0.55
C PHE A 25 11.07 -4.84 -0.44
N VAL A 26 11.61 -4.64 0.76
CA VAL A 26 12.77 -3.74 1.01
C VAL A 26 13.96 -4.13 0.15
N ARG A 27 14.24 -5.43 0.06
CA ARG A 27 15.31 -5.98 -0.78
C ARG A 27 15.05 -5.75 -2.27
N GLN A 28 13.83 -6.06 -2.74
CA GLN A 28 13.43 -5.91 -4.15
C GLN A 28 13.57 -4.45 -4.63
N TYR A 29 13.19 -3.49 -3.79
CA TYR A 29 13.22 -2.06 -4.14
C TYR A 29 14.52 -1.35 -3.72
N ASN A 30 15.51 -2.07 -3.20
CA ASN A 30 16.76 -1.52 -2.68
C ASN A 30 16.53 -0.36 -1.70
N ILE A 31 15.56 -0.51 -0.80
CA ILE A 31 15.24 0.50 0.21
C ILE A 31 16.35 0.52 1.26
N ASN A 32 16.93 1.70 1.50
CA ASN A 32 17.98 1.84 2.51
C ASN A 32 17.43 1.57 3.93
N ALA A 33 18.31 1.08 4.82
CA ALA A 33 17.94 0.66 6.17
C ALA A 33 17.22 1.76 6.98
N THR A 34 17.70 3.01 6.90
CA THR A 34 17.09 4.14 7.61
C THR A 34 15.64 4.38 7.18
N PHE A 35 15.34 4.26 5.89
CA PHE A 35 13.99 4.42 5.39
C PHE A 35 13.13 3.18 5.68
N ALA A 36 13.69 1.97 5.58
CA ALA A 36 13.00 0.74 5.97
C ALA A 36 12.56 0.76 7.44
N THR A 37 13.40 1.25 8.36
CA THR A 37 13.02 1.41 9.77
C THR A 37 11.81 2.34 9.94
N LYS A 38 11.74 3.43 9.17
CA LYS A 38 10.59 4.35 9.21
C LYS A 38 9.33 3.70 8.65
N LEU A 39 9.44 2.98 7.54
CA LEU A 39 8.30 2.27 6.93
C LEU A 39 7.75 1.18 7.87
N ARG A 40 8.62 0.44 8.56
CA ARG A 40 8.22 -0.55 9.56
C ARG A 40 7.38 0.05 10.69
N GLY A 41 7.57 1.34 11.00
CA GLY A 41 6.76 2.05 11.99
C GLY A 41 5.27 2.16 11.65
N LEU A 42 4.89 1.89 10.39
CA LEU A 42 3.49 1.83 9.95
C LEU A 42 2.83 0.46 10.20
N HIS A 43 3.58 -0.53 10.70
CA HIS A 43 3.02 -1.85 10.99
C HIS A 43 1.85 -1.78 11.98
N GLY A 44 0.75 -2.45 11.66
CA GLY A 44 -0.46 -2.52 12.49
C GLY A 44 -1.35 -1.27 12.44
N TYR A 45 -1.05 -0.32 11.54
CA TYR A 45 -1.99 0.74 11.18
C TYR A 45 -2.85 0.30 10.00
N GLU A 46 -4.12 0.72 10.02
CA GLU A 46 -5.01 0.62 8.87
C GLU A 46 -4.56 1.58 7.77
N ILE A 47 -4.29 1.06 6.57
CA ILE A 47 -3.81 1.87 5.44
C ILE A 47 -4.92 1.98 4.38
N VAL A 48 -5.34 3.22 4.12
CA VAL A 48 -6.39 3.54 3.15
C VAL A 48 -5.87 4.44 2.04
N PHE A 49 -6.24 4.12 0.80
CA PHE A 49 -5.96 4.91 -0.39
C PHE A 49 -7.21 5.62 -0.88
N ILE A 50 -7.04 6.88 -1.28
CA ILE A 50 -8.09 7.66 -1.96
C ILE A 50 -7.57 8.02 -3.36
N CYS A 51 -8.18 7.42 -4.37
CA CYS A 51 -7.75 7.44 -5.75
C CYS A 51 -8.66 8.35 -6.60
N ASP A 52 -8.07 9.33 -7.28
CA ASP A 52 -8.79 10.11 -8.30
C ASP A 52 -9.00 9.24 -9.56
N ASP A 53 -10.25 9.08 -9.97
CA ASP A 53 -10.66 8.42 -11.20
C ASP A 53 -11.54 9.32 -12.07
N SER A 54 -11.38 10.64 -11.94
CA SER A 54 -12.03 11.64 -12.78
C SER A 54 -11.50 11.62 -14.22
N GLY A 55 -12.25 12.20 -15.15
CA GLY A 55 -11.88 12.23 -16.57
C GLY A 55 -10.57 12.95 -16.86
N SER A 56 -10.12 13.83 -15.95
CA SER A 56 -8.80 14.47 -16.02
C SER A 56 -7.65 13.45 -15.96
N MET A 57 -7.89 12.26 -15.43
CA MET A 57 -6.92 11.17 -15.34
C MET A 57 -6.63 10.50 -16.70
N LYS A 58 -7.43 10.79 -17.73
CA LYS A 58 -7.15 10.42 -19.13
C LYS A 58 -6.03 11.25 -19.75
N ALA A 59 -5.66 12.37 -19.12
CA ALA A 59 -4.65 13.26 -19.66
C ALA A 59 -3.29 12.55 -19.79
N PRO A 60 -2.57 12.74 -20.90
CA PRO A 60 -1.23 12.20 -21.05
C PRO A 60 -0.27 12.88 -20.07
N ILE A 61 0.69 12.11 -19.57
CA ILE A 61 1.83 12.63 -18.82
C ILE A 61 2.84 13.11 -19.85
N LYS A 62 3.34 14.34 -19.67
CA LYS A 62 4.40 14.86 -20.54
C LYS A 62 5.61 13.93 -20.41
N PRO A 63 6.13 13.36 -21.51
CA PRO A 63 7.35 12.57 -21.42
C PRO A 63 8.47 13.46 -20.91
N PHE A 64 9.30 12.92 -20.01
CA PHE A 64 10.61 13.52 -19.76
C PHE A 64 11.34 13.59 -21.11
N SER A 65 11.88 14.76 -21.45
CA SER A 65 12.40 15.08 -22.78
C SER A 65 13.33 13.97 -23.29
N GLY A 66 13.05 13.45 -24.48
CA GLY A 66 13.96 12.53 -25.20
C GLY A 66 13.59 11.04 -25.19
N SER A 67 12.50 10.62 -24.54
CA SER A 67 12.03 9.23 -24.65
C SER A 67 10.88 9.08 -25.64
N SER A 68 11.02 8.20 -26.63
CA SER A 68 9.95 7.77 -27.55
C SER A 68 8.94 6.81 -26.88
N ARG A 69 8.87 6.81 -25.54
CA ARG A 69 7.98 5.91 -24.81
C ARG A 69 6.52 6.26 -25.11
N GLN A 70 5.73 5.22 -25.28
CA GLN A 70 4.28 5.26 -25.39
C GLN A 70 3.72 6.23 -24.33
N GLN A 71 2.91 7.20 -24.75
CA GLN A 71 2.36 8.21 -23.84
C GLN A 71 1.53 7.52 -22.75
N SER A 72 2.05 7.53 -21.52
CA SER A 72 1.31 7.08 -20.33
C SER A 72 0.28 8.14 -19.94
N THR A 73 -0.89 7.72 -19.47
CA THR A 73 -1.88 8.64 -18.89
C THR A 73 -1.65 8.78 -17.39
N ARG A 74 -2.25 9.80 -16.77
CA ARG A 74 -2.25 9.92 -15.30
C ARG A 74 -2.86 8.69 -14.62
N TRP A 75 -3.86 8.07 -15.26
CA TRP A 75 -4.47 6.82 -14.78
C TRP A 75 -3.49 5.66 -14.75
N GLU A 76 -2.68 5.48 -15.79
CA GLU A 76 -1.67 4.42 -15.84
C GLU A 76 -0.54 4.67 -14.83
N GLU A 77 -0.17 5.92 -14.58
CA GLU A 77 0.79 6.24 -13.51
C GLU A 77 0.19 5.98 -12.13
N LEU A 78 -1.07 6.38 -11.89
CA LEU A 78 -1.76 6.06 -10.64
C LEU A 78 -1.80 4.55 -10.41
N LYS A 79 -2.16 3.76 -11.42
CA LYS A 79 -2.13 2.28 -11.37
C LYS A 79 -0.77 1.79 -10.91
N LYS A 80 0.30 2.24 -11.57
CA LYS A 80 1.67 1.81 -11.24
C LYS A 80 2.06 2.20 -9.81
N THR A 81 1.80 3.44 -9.40
CA THR A 81 2.12 3.91 -8.05
C THR A 81 1.34 3.13 -7.00
N VAL A 82 0.01 3.03 -7.15
CA VAL A 82 -0.85 2.33 -6.20
C VAL A 82 -0.49 0.85 -6.13
N SER A 83 -0.20 0.19 -7.26
CA SER A 83 0.29 -1.20 -7.25
C SER A 83 1.52 -1.39 -6.36
N ILE A 84 2.53 -0.52 -6.49
CA ILE A 84 3.75 -0.61 -5.68
C ILE A 84 3.44 -0.41 -4.19
N VAL A 85 2.63 0.61 -3.88
CA VAL A 85 2.36 0.96 -2.47
C VAL A 85 1.39 -0.04 -1.83
N VAL A 86 0.46 -0.64 -2.56
CA VAL A 86 -0.38 -1.75 -2.07
C VAL A 86 0.47 -2.95 -1.72
N ASP A 87 1.38 -3.39 -2.61
CA ASP A 87 2.25 -4.53 -2.31
C ASP A 87 3.15 -4.27 -1.08
N LEU A 88 3.53 -3.02 -0.82
CA LEU A 88 4.21 -2.65 0.43
C LEU A 88 3.25 -2.66 1.62
N ALA A 89 2.14 -1.94 1.52
CA ALA A 89 1.23 -1.69 2.62
C ALA A 89 0.57 -2.98 3.12
N SER A 90 0.24 -3.91 2.23
CA SER A 90 -0.28 -5.23 2.59
C SER A 90 0.74 -6.12 3.32
N THR A 91 2.03 -5.77 3.35
CA THR A 91 3.04 -6.43 4.22
C THR A 91 3.07 -5.85 5.64
N LEU A 92 2.44 -4.69 5.84
CA LEU A 92 2.42 -3.94 7.09
C LEU A 92 1.03 -3.99 7.77
N ASP A 93 -0.02 -4.22 6.98
CA ASP A 93 -1.39 -4.38 7.39
C ASP A 93 -1.89 -5.82 7.10
N PRO A 94 -2.04 -6.67 8.13
CA PRO A 94 -2.48 -8.06 7.96
C PRO A 94 -3.88 -8.21 7.37
N ASP A 95 -4.75 -7.21 7.54
CA ASP A 95 -6.14 -7.24 7.07
C ASP A 95 -6.28 -6.70 5.63
N GLY A 96 -5.14 -6.41 5.00
CA GLY A 96 -5.06 -5.83 3.66
C GLY A 96 -5.25 -4.32 3.68
N VAL A 97 -5.43 -3.72 2.51
CA VAL A 97 -5.62 -2.27 2.38
C VAL A 97 -6.89 -1.94 1.61
N ASP A 98 -7.47 -0.79 1.93
CA ASP A 98 -8.69 -0.31 1.29
C ASP A 98 -8.39 0.77 0.26
N LEU A 99 -8.96 0.63 -0.93
CA LEU A 99 -8.86 1.60 -2.01
C LEU A 99 -10.24 2.20 -2.29
N TYR A 100 -10.40 3.46 -1.92
CA TYR A 100 -11.54 4.27 -2.31
C TYR A 100 -11.23 5.02 -3.60
N PHE A 101 -12.22 5.11 -4.48
CA PHE A 101 -12.15 5.92 -5.68
C PHE A 101 -13.20 7.02 -5.60
N LEU A 102 -12.93 8.18 -6.19
CA LEU A 102 -13.84 9.32 -6.11
C LEU A 102 -15.18 9.08 -6.81
N ASN A 103 -15.19 8.30 -7.90
CA ASN A 103 -16.35 8.16 -8.77
C ASN A 103 -16.76 6.69 -9.04
N ARG A 104 -16.23 5.72 -8.29
CA ARG A 104 -16.63 4.30 -8.37
C ARG A 104 -16.59 3.62 -6.99
N LYS A 105 -17.08 2.37 -6.95
CA LYS A 105 -17.09 1.58 -5.72
C LYS A 105 -15.67 1.31 -5.20
N PRO A 106 -15.46 1.27 -3.87
CA PRO A 106 -14.18 0.92 -3.29
C PRO A 106 -13.82 -0.55 -3.52
N LEU A 107 -12.53 -0.85 -3.40
CA LEU A 107 -12.00 -2.20 -3.20
C LEU A 107 -11.51 -2.29 -1.76
N LEU A 108 -11.94 -3.31 -1.04
CA LEU A 108 -11.62 -3.48 0.37
C LEU A 108 -10.75 -4.71 0.57
N HIS A 109 -9.93 -4.72 1.62
CA HIS A 109 -9.08 -5.85 2.01
C HIS A 109 -8.17 -6.36 0.88
N VAL A 110 -7.54 -5.44 0.15
CA VAL A 110 -6.64 -5.79 -0.94
C VAL A 110 -5.29 -6.24 -0.36
N HIS A 111 -4.82 -7.41 -0.76
CA HIS A 111 -3.55 -7.98 -0.29
C HIS A 111 -2.46 -7.97 -1.35
N SER A 112 -2.81 -7.76 -2.62
CA SER A 112 -1.83 -7.67 -3.70
C SER A 112 -2.27 -6.74 -4.82
N SER A 113 -1.29 -6.09 -5.43
CA SER A 113 -1.45 -5.29 -6.64
C SER A 113 -2.10 -6.04 -7.82
N LYS A 114 -2.04 -7.38 -7.83
CA LYS A 114 -2.70 -8.23 -8.84
C LYS A 114 -4.22 -8.08 -8.81
N GLU A 115 -4.79 -7.82 -7.65
CA GLU A 115 -6.24 -7.63 -7.46
C GLU A 115 -6.71 -6.29 -8.03
N LEU A 116 -5.79 -5.37 -8.32
CA LEU A 116 -6.09 -4.08 -8.93
C LEU A 116 -6.30 -4.18 -10.45
N ILE A 117 -5.84 -5.27 -11.08
CA ILE A 117 -5.86 -5.43 -12.54
C ILE A 117 -7.26 -5.23 -13.13
N PRO A 118 -8.35 -5.86 -12.61
CA PRO A 118 -9.69 -5.67 -13.14
C PRO A 118 -10.18 -4.23 -13.00
N THR A 119 -9.88 -3.58 -11.87
CA THR A 119 -10.32 -2.21 -11.59
C THR A 119 -9.68 -1.19 -12.52
N PHE A 120 -8.38 -1.31 -12.75
CA PHE A 120 -7.65 -0.40 -13.63
C PHE A 120 -7.83 -0.72 -15.13
N ALA A 121 -8.38 -1.89 -15.48
CA ALA A 121 -8.82 -2.18 -16.84
C ALA A 121 -10.04 -1.31 -17.25
N ILE A 122 -10.78 -0.79 -16.28
CA ILE A 122 -11.88 0.15 -16.51
C ILE A 122 -11.30 1.58 -16.48
N PRO A 123 -11.44 2.36 -17.58
CA PRO A 123 -10.90 3.72 -17.64
C PRO A 123 -11.50 4.63 -16.57
N PRO A 124 -10.83 5.74 -16.22
CA PRO A 124 -11.41 6.77 -15.35
C PRO A 124 -12.65 7.40 -16.00
N ASN A 125 -13.58 7.91 -15.18
CA ASN A 125 -14.88 8.44 -15.62
C ASN A 125 -14.75 9.69 -16.49
#